data_AF-A0A0D6ACT2-F1
#
_entry.id   AF-A0A0D6ACT2-F1
#
_cell.length_a   1.000
_cell.length_b   1.000
_cell.length_c   1.000
_cell.angle_alpha   90.00
_cell.angle_beta   90.00
_cell.angle_gamma   90.00
#
_symmetry.space_group_name_H-M   'P 1'
#
loop_
_entity.id
_entity.type
_entity.pdbx_description
1 polymer ?
#
loop_
_entity_poly.entity_id
_entity_poly.type
_entity_poly.pdbx_seq_one_letter_code
_entity_poly.pdbx_strand_id
1 'polypeptide(L)'
;MFKKLSEVSFGFIIFFSMTISKVSAHGSVINYQSKEVIEIDAKFDNGKPMANAQVVIYSPTNPTQSWLTGITDDKGKFIFTPDFSQEGDWTIKIRSAGHGNVVNIPIKSTPTQKTDEINSSSSSVSQENHKIIQSQSPNITSSPTMMQKLMMAATGVWGFVGTAFFFSRKKV
;
A
#
# COMPACT_ATOMS: atom_id res chain seq x y z
N MET A 1 -73.23 0.58 -69.11
CA MET A 1 -72.85 -0.82 -69.37
C MET A 1 -71.62 -1.13 -68.52
N PHE A 2 -71.76 -2.08 -67.60
CA PHE A 2 -70.85 -2.37 -66.50
C PHE A 2 -69.59 -3.17 -66.90
N LYS A 3 -68.61 -3.18 -65.97
CA LYS A 3 -67.53 -4.16 -65.70
C LYS A 3 -66.15 -3.75 -66.24
N LYS A 4 -65.05 -3.76 -65.47
CA LYS A 4 -64.74 -4.37 -64.17
C LYS A 4 -63.50 -3.69 -63.57
N LEU A 5 -63.54 -3.32 -62.28
CA LEU A 5 -62.35 -3.11 -61.44
C LEU A 5 -61.75 -4.47 -61.08
N SER A 6 -60.42 -4.63 -61.17
CA SER A 6 -59.54 -5.61 -60.47
C SER A 6 -58.21 -5.66 -61.26
N GLU A 7 -56.99 -5.56 -60.73
CA GLU A 7 -56.51 -6.01 -59.44
C GLU A 7 -55.37 -5.13 -58.90
N VAL A 8 -55.40 -5.06 -57.58
CA VAL A 8 -54.46 -4.47 -56.66
C VAL A 8 -53.13 -5.25 -56.75
N SER A 9 -52.08 -4.66 -57.34
CA SER A 9 -50.73 -5.17 -57.15
C SER A 9 -50.25 -4.72 -55.76
N PHE A 10 -50.63 -5.51 -54.75
CA PHE A 10 -50.24 -5.42 -53.35
C PHE A 10 -48.74 -5.77 -53.24
N GLY A 11 -47.89 -4.89 -53.76
CA GLY A 11 -46.44 -4.96 -53.57
C GLY A 11 -46.12 -4.55 -52.15
N PHE A 12 -46.38 -5.46 -51.22
CA PHE A 12 -45.85 -5.62 -49.86
C PHE A 12 -44.88 -4.50 -49.41
N ILE A 13 -45.41 -3.28 -49.19
CA ILE A 13 -44.74 -2.26 -48.39
C ILE A 13 -44.86 -2.80 -46.97
N ILE A 14 -43.89 -3.61 -46.59
CA ILE A 14 -43.66 -4.01 -45.21
C ILE A 14 -43.53 -2.71 -44.44
N PHE A 15 -44.62 -2.31 -43.80
CA PHE A 15 -44.65 -1.33 -42.73
C PHE A 15 -43.75 -1.90 -41.63
N PHE A 16 -42.47 -1.62 -41.74
CA PHE A 16 -41.48 -1.83 -40.69
C PHE A 16 -41.77 -0.77 -39.64
N SER A 17 -42.85 -0.98 -38.88
CA SER A 17 -43.13 -0.30 -37.62
C SER A 17 -42.08 -0.74 -36.61
N MET A 18 -40.84 -0.29 -36.84
CA MET A 18 -39.77 -0.34 -35.86
C MET A 18 -40.21 0.64 -34.77
N THR A 19 -40.79 0.11 -33.71
CA THR A 19 -41.03 0.88 -32.49
C THR A 19 -39.67 1.35 -32.00
N ILE A 20 -39.39 2.65 -32.11
CA ILE A 20 -38.16 3.25 -31.59
C ILE A 20 -38.29 3.20 -30.06
N SER A 21 -37.87 2.08 -29.49
CA SER A 21 -37.72 1.95 -28.05
C SER A 21 -36.70 2.99 -27.60
N LYS A 22 -37.07 3.82 -26.63
CA LYS A 22 -36.16 4.80 -26.02
C LYS A 22 -34.95 4.05 -25.47
N VAL A 23 -33.83 4.10 -26.20
CA VAL A 23 -32.60 3.42 -25.78
C VAL A 23 -32.00 4.24 -24.63
N SER A 24 -31.77 3.59 -23.49
CA SER A 24 -31.08 4.23 -22.38
C SER A 24 -29.58 4.16 -22.64
N ALA A 25 -29.05 5.16 -23.34
CA ALA A 25 -27.62 5.39 -23.35
C ALA A 25 -27.21 5.79 -21.92
N HIS A 26 -26.39 4.97 -21.27
CA HIS A 26 -25.91 5.28 -19.92
C HIS A 26 -24.94 6.46 -20.02
N GLY A 27 -25.26 7.58 -19.36
CA GLY A 27 -24.32 8.67 -19.15
C GLY A 27 -23.35 8.32 -18.02
N SER A 28 -22.06 8.65 -18.17
CA SER A 28 -21.08 8.56 -17.09
C SER A 28 -20.96 9.90 -16.37
N VAL A 29 -21.12 9.90 -15.05
CA VAL A 29 -20.77 11.06 -14.20
C VAL A 29 -19.41 10.79 -13.57
N ILE A 30 -18.49 11.74 -13.73
CA ILE A 30 -17.13 11.66 -13.16
C ILE A 30 -16.98 12.79 -12.14
N ASN A 31 -16.61 12.43 -10.92
CA ASN A 31 -16.20 13.37 -9.87
C ASN A 31 -14.72 13.13 -9.57
N TYR A 32 -13.96 14.19 -9.34
CA TYR A 32 -12.54 14.10 -8.97
C TYR A 32 -12.23 15.03 -7.80
N GLN A 33 -11.21 14.66 -7.03
CA GLN A 33 -10.56 15.56 -6.07
C GLN A 33 -9.06 15.33 -6.11
N SER A 34 -8.30 16.43 -6.17
CA SER A 34 -6.85 16.41 -6.04
C SER A 34 -6.47 16.21 -4.58
N LYS A 35 -5.61 15.22 -4.30
CA LYS A 35 -5.08 14.94 -2.97
C LYS A 35 -3.56 14.87 -3.02
N GLU A 36 -2.92 15.25 -1.92
CA GLU A 36 -1.51 15.00 -1.72
C GLU A 36 -1.28 13.50 -1.46
N VAL A 37 -0.17 12.97 -1.98
CA VAL A 37 0.19 11.56 -1.90
C VAL A 37 1.68 11.42 -1.59
N ILE A 38 2.04 10.31 -0.97
CA ILE A 38 3.43 9.88 -0.82
C ILE A 38 3.69 8.76 -1.82
N GLU A 39 4.70 8.95 -2.68
CA GLU A 39 5.25 7.91 -3.54
C GLU A 39 6.53 7.35 -2.92
N ILE A 40 6.61 6.03 -2.85
CA ILE A 40 7.81 5.27 -2.49
C ILE A 40 8.43 4.72 -3.78
N ASP A 41 9.73 4.94 -3.96
CA ASP A 41 10.55 4.32 -5.01
C ASP A 41 11.52 3.31 -4.38
N ALA A 42 11.16 2.02 -4.42
CA ALA A 42 11.93 0.95 -3.79
C ALA A 42 12.86 0.26 -4.80
N LYS A 43 14.17 0.32 -4.54
CA LYS A 43 15.22 -0.30 -5.35
C LYS A 43 16.18 -1.09 -4.47
N PHE A 44 16.76 -2.14 -5.04
CA PHE A 44 17.93 -2.80 -4.47
C PHE A 44 19.15 -1.87 -4.57
N ASP A 45 20.20 -2.19 -3.83
CA ASP A 45 21.51 -1.52 -3.85
C ASP A 45 22.15 -1.44 -5.26
N ASN A 46 21.89 -2.45 -6.09
CA ASN A 46 22.29 -2.46 -7.50
C ASN A 46 21.39 -1.60 -8.43
N GLY A 47 20.41 -0.89 -7.88
CA GLY A 47 19.49 -0.02 -8.62
C GLY A 47 18.31 -0.73 -9.28
N LYS A 48 18.24 -2.07 -9.27
CA LYS A 48 17.09 -2.81 -9.80
C LYS A 48 15.83 -2.52 -8.98
N PRO A 49 14.66 -2.35 -9.62
CA PRO A 49 13.40 -2.20 -8.90
C PRO A 49 13.10 -3.36 -7.96
N MET A 50 12.60 -3.05 -6.77
CA MET A 50 11.99 -4.02 -5.87
C MET A 50 10.55 -4.29 -6.29
N ALA A 51 10.37 -4.96 -7.44
CA ALA A 51 9.05 -5.33 -7.94
C ALA A 51 8.36 -6.34 -7.01
N ASN A 52 7.04 -6.20 -6.86
CA ASN A 52 6.21 -7.09 -6.02
C ASN A 52 6.71 -7.22 -4.56
N ALA A 53 7.31 -6.16 -4.04
CA ALA A 53 7.79 -6.09 -2.66
C ALA A 53 6.63 -5.80 -1.71
N GLN A 54 6.63 -6.45 -0.55
CA GLN A 54 5.66 -6.19 0.51
C GLN A 54 5.91 -4.83 1.15
N VAL A 55 4.86 -4.02 1.26
CA VAL A 55 4.86 -2.74 1.97
C VAL A 55 3.94 -2.84 3.19
N VAL A 56 4.43 -2.41 4.35
CA VAL A 56 3.66 -2.28 5.59
C VAL A 56 3.88 -0.89 6.17
N ILE A 57 2.81 -0.15 6.39
CA ILE A 57 2.83 1.22 6.89
C ILE A 57 2.21 1.24 8.28
N TYR A 58 2.85 1.97 9.20
CA TYR A 58 2.38 2.23 10.56
C TYR A 58 2.18 3.72 10.75
N SER A 59 1.06 4.10 11.37
CA SER A 59 0.79 5.50 11.70
C SER A 59 1.58 5.94 12.94
N PRO A 60 1.83 7.24 13.11
CA PRO A 60 2.50 7.78 14.30
C PRO A 60 1.73 7.49 15.60
N THR A 61 0.40 7.43 15.51
CA THR A 61 -0.51 7.25 16.67
C THR A 61 -0.63 5.80 17.13
N ASN A 62 -0.37 4.82 16.26
CA ASN A 62 -0.43 3.40 16.57
C ASN A 62 0.69 2.62 15.85
N PRO A 63 1.94 2.71 16.34
CA PRO A 63 3.11 2.15 15.66
C PRO A 63 3.24 0.62 15.76
N THR A 64 2.38 -0.05 16.56
CA THR A 64 2.42 -1.50 16.75
C THR A 64 1.43 -2.24 15.85
N GLN A 65 0.44 -1.55 15.30
CA GLN A 65 -0.55 -2.09 14.38
C GLN A 65 -0.36 -1.52 12.98
N SER A 66 -0.36 -2.37 11.95
CA SER A 66 -0.27 -1.90 10.56
C SER A 66 -1.49 -1.06 10.21
N TRP A 67 -1.27 0.16 9.74
CA TRP A 67 -2.29 1.05 9.21
C TRP A 67 -2.67 0.70 7.77
N LEU A 68 -1.68 0.38 6.93
CA LEU A 68 -1.88 -0.05 5.54
C LEU A 68 -0.88 -1.16 5.19
N THR A 69 -1.31 -2.11 4.38
CA THR A 69 -0.43 -3.07 3.72
C THR A 69 -0.65 -3.03 2.22
N GLY A 70 0.39 -3.34 1.45
CA GLY A 70 0.32 -3.31 0.00
C GLY A 70 1.52 -3.98 -0.65
N ILE A 71 1.57 -3.91 -1.97
CA ILE A 71 2.63 -4.48 -2.81
C ILE A 71 3.10 -3.41 -3.79
N THR A 72 4.41 -3.26 -3.99
CA THR A 72 4.96 -2.37 -5.03
C THR A 72 4.66 -2.87 -6.45
N ASP A 73 4.54 -1.97 -7.40
CA ASP A 73 4.39 -2.30 -8.82
C ASP A 73 5.67 -2.89 -9.44
N ASP A 74 5.64 -3.22 -10.73
CA ASP A 74 6.78 -3.79 -11.47
C ASP A 74 7.98 -2.85 -11.58
N LYS A 75 7.78 -1.54 -11.33
CA LYS A 75 8.83 -0.52 -11.27
C LYS A 75 9.30 -0.26 -9.85
N GLY A 76 8.84 -1.04 -8.86
CA GLY A 76 9.20 -0.89 -7.46
C GLY A 76 8.50 0.29 -6.78
N LYS A 77 7.44 0.84 -7.37
CA LYS A 77 6.73 1.99 -6.83
C LYS A 77 5.53 1.60 -6.00
N PHE A 78 5.25 2.39 -4.97
CA PHE A 78 4.04 2.27 -4.16
C PHE A 78 3.55 3.67 -3.78
N ILE A 79 2.27 3.95 -3.98
CA ILE A 79 1.66 5.26 -3.69
C ILE A 79 0.59 5.07 -2.61
N PHE A 80 0.59 5.96 -1.61
CA PHE A 80 -0.47 6.03 -0.62
C PHE A 80 -0.77 7.47 -0.21
N THR A 81 -1.98 7.71 0.30
CA THR A 81 -2.37 8.98 0.91
C THR A 81 -2.38 8.80 2.42
N PRO A 82 -1.41 9.34 3.18
CA PRO A 82 -1.48 9.29 4.63
C PRO A 82 -2.67 10.10 5.15
N ASP A 83 -3.09 9.81 6.38
CA ASP A 83 -3.97 10.72 7.10
C ASP A 83 -3.14 11.89 7.64
N PHE A 84 -3.15 13.00 6.90
CA PHE A 84 -2.39 14.21 7.26
C PHE A 84 -2.85 14.89 8.56
N SER A 85 -3.97 14.47 9.16
CA SER A 85 -4.34 14.91 10.51
C SER A 85 -3.50 14.23 11.60
N GLN A 86 -2.87 13.10 11.29
CA GLN A 86 -1.97 12.38 12.18
C GLN A 86 -0.53 12.80 11.93
N GLU A 87 -0.12 13.84 12.66
CA GLU A 87 1.24 14.34 12.65
C GLU A 87 2.22 13.35 13.30
N GLY A 88 3.48 13.40 12.85
CA GLY A 88 4.57 12.60 13.37
C GLY A 88 5.22 11.70 12.33
N ASP A 89 5.98 10.72 12.82
CA ASP A 89 6.77 9.83 11.97
C ASP A 89 5.96 8.63 11.51
N TRP A 90 5.61 8.63 10.23
CA TRP A 90 5.02 7.48 9.56
C TRP A 90 6.12 6.48 9.27
N THR A 91 5.96 5.23 9.72
CA THR A 91 6.97 4.18 9.52
C THR A 91 6.56 3.26 8.38
N ILE A 92 7.39 3.16 7.35
CA ILE A 92 7.17 2.32 6.17
C ILE A 92 8.23 1.23 6.15
N LYS A 93 7.79 -0.03 6.14
CA LYS A 93 8.65 -1.20 5.97
C LYS A 93 8.42 -1.78 4.58
N ILE A 94 9.48 -1.89 3.78
CA ILE A 94 9.45 -2.53 2.46
C ILE A 94 10.33 -3.78 2.50
N ARG A 95 9.82 -4.92 2.01
CA ARG A 95 10.55 -6.20 2.03
C ARG A 95 10.32 -7.03 0.76
N SER A 96 11.40 -7.57 0.19
CA SER A 96 11.38 -8.54 -0.91
C SER A 96 12.49 -9.57 -0.72
N ALA A 97 12.15 -10.87 -0.81
CA ALA A 97 13.11 -11.99 -0.76
C ALA A 97 14.18 -11.88 0.35
N GLY A 98 13.78 -11.53 1.58
CA GLY A 98 14.69 -11.40 2.72
C GLY A 98 15.44 -10.05 2.81
N HIS A 99 15.42 -9.26 1.74
CA HIS A 99 16.00 -7.92 1.66
C HIS A 99 14.89 -6.90 1.99
N GLY A 100 15.22 -5.83 2.69
CA GLY A 100 14.23 -4.82 3.01
C GLY A 100 14.82 -3.63 3.73
N ASN A 101 14.01 -2.57 3.84
CA ASN A 101 14.39 -1.35 4.53
C ASN A 101 13.19 -0.78 5.30
N VAL A 102 13.50 0.07 6.28
CA VAL A 102 12.52 0.85 7.04
C VAL A 102 12.82 2.32 6.85
N VAL A 103 11.79 3.10 6.53
CA VAL A 103 11.89 4.55 6.35
C VAL A 103 10.87 5.23 7.25
N ASN A 104 11.28 6.33 7.88
CA ASN A 104 10.42 7.20 8.67
C ASN A 104 10.19 8.49 7.89
N ILE A 105 8.92 8.80 7.61
CA ILE A 105 8.52 10.02 6.91
C ILE A 105 7.87 10.97 7.93
N PRO A 106 8.51 12.11 8.25
CA PRO A 106 7.93 13.08 9.15
C PRO A 106 6.82 13.85 8.42
N ILE A 107 5.60 13.80 8.95
CA ILE A 107 4.47 14.61 8.49
C ILE A 107 4.14 15.63 9.57
N LYS A 108 4.13 16.91 9.18
CA LYS A 108 3.61 18.00 10.00
C LYS A 108 2.34 18.52 9.35
N SER A 109 1.39 18.99 10.14
CA SER A 109 0.27 19.73 9.56
C SER A 109 0.84 21.01 8.94
N THR A 110 0.53 21.24 7.67
CA THR A 110 0.77 22.53 7.04
C THR A 110 -0.19 23.53 7.70
N PRO A 111 0.30 24.59 8.37
CA PRO A 111 -0.60 25.65 8.82
C PRO A 111 -1.19 26.29 7.57
N THR A 112 -2.51 26.27 7.46
CA THR A 112 -3.23 27.12 6.50
C THR A 112 -2.68 28.54 6.63
N GLN A 113 -2.08 29.08 5.56
CA GLN A 113 -1.58 30.45 5.53
C GLN A 113 -2.71 31.41 5.91
N LYS A 114 -2.54 32.09 7.04
CA LYS A 114 -3.17 33.37 7.34
C LYS A 114 -2.03 34.37 7.50
N THR A 115 -1.98 35.32 6.57
CA THR A 115 -1.04 36.44 6.55
C THR A 115 -1.28 37.36 7.76
N ASP A 116 -0.20 38.06 8.12
CA ASP A 116 -0.09 39.28 8.94
C ASP A 116 0.41 39.14 10.40
N GLU A 117 1.75 39.04 10.48
CA GLU A 117 2.67 39.94 11.21
C GLU A 117 2.84 39.95 12.76
N ILE A 118 4.11 39.67 13.17
CA ILE A 118 5.01 40.43 14.08
C ILE A 118 4.62 40.44 15.58
N ASN A 119 5.42 40.04 16.58
CA ASN A 119 6.87 40.14 16.81
C ASN A 119 7.30 39.28 18.03
N SER A 120 8.59 38.96 18.09
CA SER A 120 9.46 38.97 19.29
C SER A 120 10.32 37.71 19.49
N SER A 121 11.43 37.70 18.76
CA SER A 121 12.80 37.65 19.29
C SER A 121 13.14 36.71 20.45
N SER A 122 14.01 35.73 20.19
CA SER A 122 15.33 35.70 20.84
C SER A 122 16.27 34.70 20.17
N SER A 123 17.24 35.27 19.45
CA SER A 123 18.67 34.96 19.40
C SER A 123 19.17 33.73 20.18
N SER A 124 19.85 32.83 19.49
CA SER A 124 21.31 32.70 19.68
C SER A 124 21.93 31.86 18.57
N VAL A 125 22.83 32.53 17.83
CA VAL A 125 23.88 31.93 17.03
C VAL A 125 24.90 31.31 17.99
N SER A 126 25.31 30.08 17.72
CA SER A 126 26.65 29.59 18.05
C SER A 126 27.15 28.76 16.88
N GLN A 127 28.17 29.28 16.20
CA GLN A 127 29.02 28.49 15.32
C GLN A 127 29.97 27.60 16.15
N GLU A 128 30.38 26.53 15.49
CA GLU A 128 31.60 25.73 15.70
C GLU A 128 31.60 24.62 16.77
N ASN A 129 31.49 23.36 16.32
CA ASN A 129 32.63 22.45 16.39
C ASN A 129 32.37 21.14 15.64
N HIS A 130 33.26 20.85 14.70
CA HIS A 130 33.40 19.58 14.00
C HIS A 130 33.83 18.48 14.99
N LYS A 131 32.93 17.53 15.29
CA LYS A 131 33.30 16.26 15.92
C LYS A 131 32.71 15.12 15.12
N ILE A 132 33.60 14.44 14.38
CA ILE A 132 33.37 13.11 13.80
C ILE A 132 32.91 12.20 14.95
N ILE A 133 31.64 11.78 14.92
CA ILE A 133 31.16 10.66 15.73
C ILE A 133 30.64 9.61 14.75
N GLN A 134 31.43 8.56 14.65
CA GLN A 134 31.15 7.30 13.98
C GLN A 134 29.97 6.64 14.70
N SER A 135 28.76 6.78 14.15
CA SER A 135 27.57 6.11 14.67
C SER A 135 27.60 4.64 14.27
N GLN A 136 28.12 3.83 15.18
CA GLN A 136 27.94 2.38 15.16
C GLN A 136 26.45 2.05 15.17
N SER A 137 26.03 1.26 14.19
CA SER A 137 24.72 0.63 14.08
C SER A 137 24.25 0.06 15.43
N PRO A 138 23.03 0.35 15.90
CA PRO A 138 22.49 -0.37 17.04
C PRO A 138 22.23 -1.81 16.60
N ASN A 139 23.03 -2.73 17.09
CA ASN A 139 22.74 -4.15 17.02
C ASN A 139 21.50 -4.39 17.89
N ILE A 140 20.31 -4.38 17.29
CA ILE A 140 19.07 -4.75 17.96
C ILE A 140 19.07 -6.28 18.05
N THR A 141 19.81 -6.83 19.01
CA THR A 141 19.56 -8.18 19.52
C THR A 141 18.26 -8.11 20.30
N SER A 142 17.13 -8.35 19.62
CA SER A 142 15.84 -8.57 20.27
C SER A 142 15.98 -9.78 21.18
N SER A 143 16.18 -9.54 22.48
CA SER A 143 16.14 -10.59 23.50
C SER A 143 14.79 -11.30 23.39
N PRO A 144 14.77 -12.60 23.01
CA PRO A 144 13.51 -13.28 22.79
C PRO A 144 12.76 -13.39 24.11
N THR A 145 11.45 -13.10 24.07
CA THR A 145 10.59 -13.13 25.24
C THR A 145 10.59 -14.52 25.86
N MET A 146 10.32 -14.62 27.16
CA MET A 146 10.36 -15.89 27.89
C MET A 146 9.46 -16.96 27.25
N MET A 147 8.33 -16.55 26.68
CA MET A 147 7.40 -17.43 25.95
C MET A 147 7.95 -17.89 24.59
N GLN A 148 8.69 -17.02 23.89
CA GLN A 148 9.34 -17.39 22.63
C GLN A 148 10.46 -18.42 22.85
N LYS A 149 11.24 -18.28 23.92
CA LYS A 149 12.25 -19.27 24.32
C LYS A 149 11.63 -20.62 24.69
N LEU A 150 10.49 -20.61 25.39
CA LEU A 150 9.77 -21.83 25.78
C LEU A 150 9.25 -22.60 24.55
N MET A 151 8.69 -21.90 23.56
CA MET A 151 8.22 -22.54 22.32
C MET A 151 9.35 -23.18 21.50
N MET A 152 10.51 -22.53 21.42
CA MET A 152 11.68 -23.12 20.75
C MET A 152 12.17 -24.39 21.46
N ALA A 153 12.21 -24.38 22.79
CA ALA A 153 12.61 -25.55 23.56
C ALA A 153 11.62 -26.72 23.40
N ALA A 154 10.32 -26.45 23.44
CA ALA A 154 9.27 -27.47 23.32
C ALA A 154 9.30 -28.17 21.95
N THR A 155 9.45 -27.42 20.87
CA THR A 155 9.52 -27.97 19.50
C THR A 155 10.79 -28.78 19.27
N GLY A 156 11.92 -28.34 19.83
CA GLY A 156 13.17 -29.10 19.79
C GLY A 156 13.04 -30.48 20.46
N VAL A 157 12.58 -30.52 21.71
CA VAL A 157 12.43 -31.78 22.46
C VAL A 157 11.47 -32.74 21.75
N TRP A 158 10.33 -32.25 21.25
CA TRP A 158 9.38 -33.08 20.52
C TRP A 158 9.96 -33.66 19.23
N GLY A 159 10.76 -32.89 18.49
CA GLY A 159 11.45 -33.36 17.28
C GLY A 159 12.42 -34.52 17.56
N PHE A 160 13.19 -34.45 18.65
CA PHE A 160 14.08 -35.54 19.06
C PHE A 160 13.30 -36.80 19.46
N VAL A 161 12.18 -36.65 20.20
CA VAL A 161 11.32 -37.78 20.58
C VAL A 161 10.69 -38.44 19.35
N GLY A 162 10.15 -37.65 18.42
CA GLY A 162 9.57 -38.17 17.18
C GLY A 162 10.58 -38.93 16.32
N THR A 163 11.81 -38.41 16.21
CA THR A 163 12.90 -39.07 15.49
C THR A 163 13.29 -40.40 16.15
N ALA A 164 13.37 -40.43 17.49
CA ALA A 164 13.64 -41.66 18.23
C ALA A 164 12.53 -42.72 18.02
N PHE A 165 11.25 -42.32 18.06
CA PHE A 165 10.14 -43.22 17.77
C PHE A 165 10.11 -43.72 16.31
N PHE A 166 10.49 -42.86 15.35
CA PHE A 166 10.56 -43.23 13.94
C PHE A 166 11.55 -44.38 13.70
N PHE A 167 12.74 -44.31 14.31
CA PHE A 167 13.73 -45.38 14.22
C PHE A 167 13.45 -46.57 15.14
N SER A 168 12.59 -46.42 16.15
CA SER A 168 12.17 -47.50 17.04
C SER A 168 11.14 -48.46 16.42
N ARG A 169 10.58 -48.13 15.24
CA ARG A 169 9.79 -49.10 14.47
C ARG A 169 10.71 -50.16 13.89
N LYS A 170 10.87 -51.25 14.66
CA LYS A 170 11.55 -52.48 14.27
C LYS A 170 10.97 -53.00 12.95
N LYS A 171 11.84 -53.29 11.98
CA LYS A 171 11.47 -54.04 10.76
C LYS A 171 10.98 -55.42 11.20
N VAL A 172 9.72 -55.73 10.89
CA VAL A 172 9.21 -57.11 10.82
C VAL A 172 9.65 -57.69 9.48
#